data_AF-A0A6I9RY25-F1
#
_entry.id   AF-A0A6I9RY25-F1
#
_cell.length_a   1.000
_cell.length_b   1.000
_cell.length_c   1.000
_cell.angle_alpha   90.00
_cell.angle_beta   90.00
_cell.angle_gamma   90.00
#
_symmetry.space_group_name_H-M   'P 1'
#
loop_
_entity.id
_entity.type
_entity.pdbx_description
1 polymer ?
#
loop_
_entity_poly.entity_id
_entity_poly.type
_entity_poly.pdbx_seq_one_letter_code
_entity_poly.pdbx_strand_id
1 'polypeptide(L)'
;MATPHVSGIAAMRKKNHPDWSPAAIMTTAHVVDRDGKPITDESKGYKPASLFATGAGHVNPSAANDPGLVYDLQPEDYIPYICGLGFEDGVVQSMTRIAVQCATVGSITPEELNYPSIAVSLNSTTPEKNIRRTVTNVREPDEAYQAEIEEPKRVKVDVSPDRL
;
A
#
# COMPACT_ATOMS: atom_id res chain seq x y z
N MET A 1 -18.04 11.51 5.38
CA MET A 1 -17.96 11.16 6.82
C MET A 1 -16.82 10.20 7.17
N ALA A 2 -16.33 9.34 6.27
CA ALA A 2 -15.22 8.42 6.57
C ALA A 2 -13.85 9.10 6.71
N THR A 3 -13.52 10.06 5.83
CA THR A 3 -12.25 10.80 5.83
C THR A 3 -11.84 11.36 7.21
N PRO A 4 -12.69 12.13 7.94
CA PRO A 4 -12.29 12.66 9.25
C PRO A 4 -12.01 11.57 10.30
N HIS A 5 -12.61 10.38 10.20
CA HIS A 5 -12.28 9.27 11.08
C HIS A 5 -10.86 8.76 10.82
N VAL A 6 -10.53 8.52 9.55
CA VAL A 6 -9.18 8.07 9.15
C VAL A 6 -8.14 9.14 9.49
N SER A 7 -8.45 10.43 9.28
CA SER A 7 -7.57 11.53 9.67
C SER A 7 -7.31 11.58 11.18
N GLY A 8 -8.32 11.35 12.01
CA GLY A 8 -8.15 11.28 13.47
C GLY A 8 -7.25 10.12 13.91
N ILE A 9 -7.42 8.95 13.28
CA ILE A 9 -6.57 7.77 13.53
C ILE A 9 -5.13 8.05 13.10
N ALA A 10 -4.94 8.62 11.90
CA ALA A 10 -3.61 8.99 11.41
C ALA A 10 -2.91 10.01 12.32
N ALA A 11 -3.65 11.01 12.82
CA ALA A 11 -3.11 11.99 13.76
C ALA A 11 -2.69 11.35 15.10
N MET A 12 -3.50 10.43 15.64
CA MET A 12 -3.18 9.71 16.87
C MET A 12 -1.95 8.83 16.68
N ARG A 13 -1.84 8.13 15.55
CA ARG A 13 -0.66 7.33 15.21
C ARG A 13 0.58 8.19 15.08
N LYS A 14 0.51 9.33 14.37
CA LYS A 14 1.63 10.26 14.23
C LYS A 14 2.10 10.83 15.57
N LYS A 15 1.18 10.98 16.54
CA LYS A 15 1.53 11.37 17.91
C LYS A 15 2.32 10.29 18.63
N ASN A 16 1.92 9.01 18.49
CA ASN A 16 2.56 7.88 19.16
C ASN A 16 3.85 7.43 18.47
N HIS A 17 3.92 7.56 17.15
CA HIS A 17 5.04 7.16 16.29
C HIS A 17 5.38 8.32 15.31
N PRO A 18 6.12 9.34 15.78
CA PRO A 18 6.37 10.57 15.01
C PRO A 18 7.21 10.39 13.75
N ASP A 19 7.99 9.31 13.68
CA ASP A 19 8.91 8.96 12.61
C ASP A 19 8.29 8.06 11.54
N TRP A 20 7.19 7.37 11.85
CA TRP A 20 6.59 6.41 10.93
C TRP A 20 5.85 7.06 9.76
N SER A 21 5.87 6.35 8.63
CA SER A 21 5.10 6.68 7.43
C SER A 21 3.60 6.33 7.59
N PRO A 22 2.70 6.96 6.81
CA PRO A 22 1.25 6.66 6.88
C PRO A 22 0.85 5.22 6.52
N ALA A 23 1.73 4.44 5.89
CA ALA A 23 1.40 3.17 5.23
C ALA A 23 0.81 2.09 6.15
N ALA A 24 1.15 2.04 7.44
CA ALA A 24 0.69 0.95 8.31
C ALA A 24 -0.79 0.99 8.74
N ILE A 25 -1.53 2.06 8.39
CA ILE A 25 -2.98 2.07 8.56
C ILE A 25 -3.63 1.04 7.61
N MET A 26 -3.04 0.80 6.44
CA MET A 26 -3.62 -0.09 5.44
C MET A 26 -3.40 -1.57 5.78
N THR A 27 -2.19 -1.95 6.21
CA THR A 27 -1.82 -3.37 6.44
C THR A 27 -2.55 -4.03 7.61
N THR A 28 -3.21 -3.24 8.46
CA THR A 28 -3.88 -3.70 9.68
C THR A 28 -5.41 -3.67 9.57
N ALA A 29 -5.94 -3.29 8.40
CA ALA A 29 -7.37 -3.23 8.14
C ALA A 29 -8.00 -4.62 8.08
N HIS A 30 -9.28 -4.70 8.44
CA HIS A 30 -10.08 -5.92 8.39
C HIS A 30 -10.82 -6.03 7.05
N VAL A 31 -10.71 -7.18 6.40
CA VAL A 31 -11.51 -7.52 5.20
C VAL A 31 -12.84 -8.18 5.53
N VAL A 32 -13.07 -8.51 6.82
CA VAL A 32 -14.28 -9.14 7.33
C VAL A 32 -15.07 -8.19 8.23
N ASP A 33 -16.37 -8.46 8.33
CA ASP A 33 -17.30 -7.82 9.26
C ASP A 33 -17.21 -8.43 10.67
N ARG A 34 -18.09 -7.96 11.57
CA ARG A 34 -18.16 -8.42 12.96
C ARG A 34 -18.50 -9.90 13.11
N ASP A 35 -19.20 -10.49 12.13
CA ASP A 35 -19.58 -11.90 12.12
C ASP A 35 -18.49 -12.77 11.46
N GLY A 36 -17.35 -12.19 11.08
CA GLY A 36 -16.27 -12.88 10.37
C GLY A 36 -16.58 -13.15 8.90
N LYS A 37 -17.61 -12.52 8.33
CA LYS A 37 -17.98 -12.65 6.92
C LYS A 37 -17.31 -11.55 6.09
N PRO A 38 -17.08 -11.75 4.78
CA PRO A 38 -16.55 -10.69 3.93
C PRO A 38 -17.40 -9.43 4.00
N ILE A 39 -16.77 -8.25 4.09
CA ILE A 39 -17.46 -6.96 4.01
C ILE A 39 -18.30 -6.94 2.72
N THR A 40 -19.54 -6.43 2.79
CA THR A 40 -20.47 -6.40 1.67
C THR A 40 -20.64 -5.01 1.06
N ASP A 41 -20.99 -4.97 -0.22
CA ASP A 41 -21.29 -3.75 -0.97
C ASP A 41 -22.81 -3.64 -1.15
N GLU A 42 -23.41 -2.68 -0.44
CA GLU A 42 -24.86 -2.39 -0.50
C GLU A 42 -25.32 -2.04 -1.92
N SER A 43 -24.52 -1.27 -2.67
CA SER A 43 -24.84 -0.87 -4.04
C SER A 43 -24.90 -2.04 -5.02
N LYS A 44 -24.29 -3.17 -4.65
CA LYS A 44 -24.27 -4.42 -5.42
C LYS A 44 -25.18 -5.49 -4.82
N GLY A 45 -26.13 -5.09 -3.97
CA GLY A 45 -27.10 -5.99 -3.36
C GLY A 45 -26.48 -6.88 -2.28
N TYR A 46 -25.62 -6.31 -1.43
CA TYR A 46 -24.98 -6.99 -0.29
C TYR A 46 -24.11 -8.19 -0.69
N LYS A 47 -23.51 -8.14 -1.89
CA LYS A 47 -22.47 -9.10 -2.30
C LYS A 47 -21.13 -8.72 -1.66
N PRO A 48 -20.18 -9.66 -1.52
CA PRO A 48 -18.83 -9.32 -1.06
C PRO A 48 -18.25 -8.13 -1.82
N ALA A 49 -17.76 -7.15 -1.09
CA ALA A 49 -17.22 -5.92 -1.62
C ALA A 49 -15.91 -6.19 -2.35
N SER A 50 -15.70 -5.53 -3.48
CA SER A 50 -14.43 -5.63 -4.20
C SER A 50 -13.33 -4.82 -3.52
N LEU A 51 -12.07 -5.15 -3.82
CA LEU A 51 -10.90 -4.35 -3.42
C LEU A 51 -11.00 -2.90 -3.89
N PHE A 52 -11.66 -2.63 -5.01
CA PHE A 52 -11.89 -1.26 -5.50
C PHE A 52 -12.92 -0.48 -4.67
N ALA A 53 -13.78 -1.18 -3.92
CA ALA A 53 -14.77 -0.55 -3.06
C ALA A 53 -14.24 -0.28 -1.64
N THR A 54 -13.39 -1.17 -1.12
CA THR A 54 -12.94 -1.14 0.29
C THR A 54 -11.44 -0.88 0.46
N GLY A 55 -10.64 -0.94 -0.60
CA GLY A 55 -9.19 -0.89 -0.51
C GLY A 55 -8.67 -2.07 0.30
N ALA A 56 -7.92 -1.77 1.36
CA ALA A 56 -7.42 -2.78 2.31
C ALA A 56 -8.49 -3.27 3.29
N GLY A 57 -9.65 -2.61 3.38
CA GLY A 57 -10.76 -3.00 4.25
C GLY A 57 -11.13 -1.93 5.29
N HIS A 58 -11.80 -2.36 6.36
CA HIS A 58 -12.22 -1.51 7.45
C HIS A 58 -11.06 -1.23 8.42
N VAL A 59 -10.85 0.04 8.76
CA VAL A 59 -9.73 0.44 9.62
C VAL A 59 -9.80 -0.20 11.02
N ASN A 60 -8.65 -0.67 11.53
CA ASN A 60 -8.49 -1.13 12.90
C ASN A 60 -7.51 -0.21 13.64
N PRO A 61 -8.00 0.80 14.40
CA PRO A 61 -7.13 1.78 15.04
C PRO A 61 -6.13 1.17 16.02
N SER A 62 -6.55 0.14 16.77
CA SER A 62 -5.71 -0.52 17.76
C SER A 62 -4.56 -1.28 17.10
N ALA A 63 -4.84 -2.06 16.04
CA ALA A 63 -3.80 -2.77 15.30
C ALA A 63 -2.90 -1.81 14.51
N ALA A 64 -3.45 -0.72 13.95
CA ALA A 64 -2.66 0.28 13.23
C ALA A 64 -1.62 1.01 14.11
N ASN A 65 -1.82 1.01 15.43
CA ASN A 65 -0.83 1.55 16.37
C ASN A 65 0.37 0.61 16.57
N ASP A 66 0.23 -0.69 16.28
CA ASP A 66 1.33 -1.64 16.40
C ASP A 66 1.27 -2.71 15.28
N PRO A 67 1.66 -2.35 14.05
CA PRO A 67 1.45 -3.17 12.86
C PRO A 67 2.48 -4.32 12.68
N GLY A 68 3.56 -4.35 13.47
CA GLY A 68 4.67 -5.29 13.27
C GLY A 68 5.58 -4.90 12.10
N LEU A 69 5.05 -4.95 10.88
CA LEU A 69 5.75 -4.57 9.64
C LEU A 69 5.11 -3.34 8.98
N VAL A 70 5.94 -2.47 8.39
CA VAL A 70 5.49 -1.30 7.63
C VAL A 70 6.16 -1.22 6.27
N TYR A 71 5.43 -0.73 5.27
CA TYR A 71 5.96 -0.38 3.95
C TYR A 71 6.34 1.09 3.95
N ASP A 72 7.59 1.41 4.26
CA ASP A 72 7.99 2.81 4.35
C ASP A 72 8.06 3.49 2.98
N LEU A 73 7.53 4.71 2.97
CA LEU A 73 7.54 5.64 1.86
C LEU A 73 7.79 7.04 2.38
N GLN A 74 8.75 7.72 1.78
CA GLN A 74 9.05 9.13 1.98
C GLN A 74 8.53 9.97 0.80
N PRO A 75 8.30 11.27 1.00
CA PRO A 75 7.88 12.17 -0.09
C PRO A 75 8.78 12.09 -1.34
N GLU A 76 10.09 11.87 -1.14
CA GLU A 76 11.08 11.77 -2.21
C GLU A 76 10.90 10.51 -3.07
N ASP A 77 10.38 9.42 -2.51
CA ASP A 77 10.12 8.16 -3.23
C ASP A 77 9.00 8.33 -4.29
N TYR A 78 8.14 9.33 -4.12
CA TYR A 78 7.10 9.65 -5.09
C TYR A 78 7.63 10.38 -6.33
N ILE A 79 8.82 10.99 -6.27
CA ILE A 79 9.40 11.72 -7.41
C ILE A 79 9.67 10.77 -8.60
N PRO A 80 10.47 9.69 -8.45
CA PRO A 80 10.69 8.76 -9.56
C PRO A 80 9.40 8.03 -9.99
N TYR A 81 8.42 7.87 -9.09
CA TYR A 81 7.10 7.33 -9.43
C TYR A 81 6.33 8.26 -10.37
N ILE A 82 6.21 9.55 -10.03
CA ILE A 82 5.53 10.53 -10.86
C ILE A 82 6.27 10.71 -12.21
N CYS A 83 7.60 10.71 -12.20
CA CYS A 83 8.40 10.71 -13.43
C CYS A 83 8.09 9.48 -14.30
N GLY A 84 7.96 8.29 -13.71
CA GLY A 84 7.62 7.06 -14.43
C GLY A 84 6.19 6.99 -14.96
N LEU A 85 5.28 7.83 -14.45
CA LEU A 85 3.96 8.03 -15.05
C LEU A 85 4.02 8.88 -16.34
N GLY A 86 5.18 9.46 -16.68
CA GLY A 86 5.38 10.25 -17.89
C GLY A 86 4.98 11.72 -17.77
N PHE A 87 4.92 12.26 -16.56
CA PHE A 87 4.70 13.69 -16.36
C PHE A 87 5.93 14.52 -16.74
N GLU A 88 5.71 15.71 -17.28
CA GLU A 88 6.78 16.67 -17.60
C GLU A 88 7.41 17.24 -16.33
N ASP A 89 8.72 17.52 -16.37
CA ASP A 89 9.50 18.08 -15.26
C ASP A 89 8.82 19.29 -14.58
N GLY A 90 8.23 20.21 -15.37
CA GLY A 90 7.53 21.38 -14.85
C GLY A 90 6.27 21.02 -14.04
N VAL A 91 5.56 19.96 -14.41
CA VAL A 91 4.40 19.44 -13.66
C VAL A 91 4.86 18.80 -12.36
N VAL A 92 5.91 17.98 -12.41
CA VAL A 92 6.49 17.34 -11.23
C VAL A 92 6.99 18.40 -10.24
N GLN A 93 7.66 19.45 -10.73
CA GLN A 93 8.10 20.58 -9.92
C GLN A 93 6.92 21.35 -9.31
N SER A 94 5.82 21.53 -10.05
CA SER A 94 4.63 22.19 -9.52
C SER A 94 3.98 21.40 -8.37
N MET A 95 3.95 20.07 -8.47
CA MET A 95 3.39 19.17 -7.46
C MET A 95 4.30 19.06 -6.21
N THR A 96 5.59 18.84 -6.42
CA THR A 96 6.56 18.58 -5.34
C THR A 96 7.12 19.85 -4.71
N ARG A 97 7.02 21.00 -5.41
CA ARG A 97 7.65 22.28 -5.05
C ARG A 97 9.19 22.22 -5.02
N ILE A 98 9.78 21.22 -5.65
CA ILE A 98 11.22 21.01 -5.74
C ILE A 98 11.62 21.02 -7.22
N ALA A 99 12.76 21.63 -7.55
CA ALA A 99 13.29 21.55 -8.91
C ALA A 99 13.72 20.11 -9.21
N VAL A 100 13.02 19.46 -10.14
CA VAL A 100 13.23 18.05 -10.51
C VAL A 100 13.48 17.96 -12.00
N GLN A 101 14.46 17.14 -12.38
CA GLN A 101 14.64 16.68 -13.76
C GLN A 101 14.49 15.17 -13.76
N CYS A 102 13.43 14.64 -14.38
CA CYS A 102 13.14 13.21 -14.39
C CYS A 102 14.26 12.40 -15.07
N ALA A 103 14.96 12.99 -16.03
CA ALA A 103 16.13 12.38 -16.66
C ALA A 103 17.29 12.14 -15.67
N THR A 104 17.41 12.95 -14.61
CA THR A 104 18.47 12.83 -13.60
C THR A 104 18.05 11.97 -12.42
N VAL A 105 16.81 12.14 -11.94
CA VAL A 105 16.27 11.35 -10.81
C VAL A 105 15.97 9.91 -11.21
N GLY A 106 15.71 9.68 -12.50
CA GLY A 106 15.24 8.40 -13.00
C GLY A 106 13.74 8.23 -12.81
N SER A 107 13.25 7.08 -13.26
CA SER A 107 11.84 6.72 -13.23
C SER A 107 11.68 5.29 -12.78
N ILE A 108 10.65 5.01 -11.98
CA ILE A 108 10.22 3.65 -11.64
C ILE A 108 8.89 3.34 -12.29
N THR A 109 8.59 2.07 -12.52
CA THR A 109 7.25 1.67 -12.96
C THR A 109 6.23 1.89 -11.83
N PRO A 110 4.95 2.12 -12.13
CA PRO A 110 3.94 2.38 -11.10
C PRO A 110 3.85 1.29 -10.04
N GLU A 111 4.15 0.04 -10.44
CA GLU A 111 4.11 -1.12 -9.55
C GLU A 111 5.30 -1.22 -8.59
N GLU A 112 6.40 -0.52 -8.86
CA GLU A 112 7.64 -0.57 -8.06
C GLU A 112 7.63 0.36 -6.84
N LEU A 113 6.68 1.30 -6.76
CA LEU A 113 6.51 2.10 -5.55
C LEU A 113 6.27 1.15 -4.35
N ASN A 114 6.95 1.40 -3.22
CA ASN A 114 6.88 0.57 -2.01
C ASN A 114 5.54 0.73 -1.26
N TYR A 115 4.43 0.58 -1.97
CA TYR A 115 3.09 0.82 -1.50
C TYR A 115 2.48 -0.48 -0.92
N PRO A 116 1.70 -0.42 0.18
CA PRO A 116 1.12 -1.58 0.87
C PRO A 116 -0.07 -2.20 0.12
N SER A 117 -0.07 -2.14 -1.21
CA SER A 117 -0.97 -2.87 -2.08
C SER A 117 -0.29 -3.11 -3.43
N ILE A 118 -0.69 -4.16 -4.12
CA ILE A 118 -0.15 -4.52 -5.42
C ILE A 118 -1.28 -4.50 -6.45
N ALA A 119 -1.08 -3.76 -7.54
CA ALA A 119 -1.95 -3.76 -8.70
C ALA A 119 -1.08 -3.95 -9.95
N VAL A 120 -1.42 -4.95 -10.76
CA VAL A 120 -0.70 -5.27 -12.01
C VAL A 120 -1.68 -5.42 -13.16
N SER A 121 -1.27 -5.00 -14.34
CA SER A 121 -1.94 -5.33 -15.59
C SER A 121 -1.14 -6.41 -16.31
N LEU A 122 -1.74 -7.60 -16.48
CA LEU A 122 -1.18 -8.72 -17.22
C LEU A 122 -1.96 -8.90 -18.52
N ASN A 123 -1.26 -9.18 -19.60
CA ASN A 123 -1.85 -9.44 -20.92
C ASN A 123 -1.00 -10.47 -21.69
N SER A 124 -1.40 -10.82 -22.92
CA SER A 124 -0.66 -11.82 -23.72
C SER A 124 0.79 -11.43 -24.03
N THR A 125 1.09 -10.14 -24.08
CA THR A 125 2.43 -9.60 -24.38
C THR A 125 3.26 -9.40 -23.11
N THR A 126 2.61 -9.16 -21.97
CA THR A 126 3.22 -9.05 -20.65
C THR A 126 2.52 -10.01 -19.69
N PRO A 127 2.79 -11.33 -19.80
CA PRO A 127 2.09 -12.35 -19.03
C PRO A 127 2.58 -12.43 -17.56
N GLU A 128 3.74 -11.85 -17.26
CA GLU A 128 4.39 -11.90 -15.95
C GLU A 128 4.92 -10.51 -15.57
N LYS A 129 4.89 -10.18 -14.28
CA LYS A 129 5.56 -9.02 -13.70
C LYS A 129 6.25 -9.41 -12.39
N ASN A 130 7.49 -8.97 -12.24
CA ASN A 130 8.25 -9.09 -11.00
C ASN A 130 8.20 -7.75 -10.25
N ILE A 131 7.78 -7.78 -8.99
CA ILE A 131 7.58 -6.59 -8.16
C ILE A 131 8.42 -6.72 -6.91
N ARG A 132 9.08 -5.64 -6.52
CA ARG A 132 9.86 -5.57 -5.28
C ARG A 132 9.15 -4.74 -4.24
N ARG A 133 9.23 -5.20 -3.00
CA ARG A 133 8.74 -4.50 -1.82
C ARG A 133 9.77 -4.60 -0.72
N THR A 134 9.82 -3.56 0.10
CA THR A 134 10.65 -3.49 1.30
C THR A 134 9.72 -3.27 2.47
N VAL A 135 9.84 -4.12 3.47
CA VAL A 135 9.13 -3.97 4.74
C VAL A 135 10.15 -3.73 5.85
N THR A 136 9.79 -2.83 6.76
CA THR A 136 10.58 -2.49 7.94
C THR A 136 9.89 -3.11 9.17
N ASN A 137 10.64 -3.87 9.98
CA ASN A 137 10.15 -4.28 11.30
C ASN A 137 10.17 -3.07 12.23
N VAL A 138 9.03 -2.82 12.88
CA VAL A 138 8.85 -1.70 13.80
C VAL A 138 8.60 -2.13 15.24
N ARG A 139 8.75 -3.42 15.53
CA ARG A 139 8.74 -4.00 16.89
C ARG A 139 10.12 -4.44 17.33
N GLU A 140 10.28 -4.47 18.66
CA GLU A 140 11.38 -5.16 19.32
C GLU A 140 10.80 -6.28 20.21
N PRO A 141 11.39 -7.50 20.22
CA PRO A 141 12.57 -7.93 19.46
C PRO A 141 12.27 -8.23 17.98
N ASP A 142 13.31 -8.61 17.23
CA ASP A 142 13.13 -9.11 15.86
C ASP A 142 12.21 -10.34 15.84
N GLU A 143 11.20 -10.27 14.97
CA GLU A 143 10.24 -11.35 14.72
C GLU A 143 10.47 -11.94 13.32
N ALA A 144 10.21 -13.23 13.17
CA ALA A 144 10.24 -13.89 11.88
C ALA A 144 8.84 -13.95 11.28
N TYR A 145 8.70 -13.59 10.01
CA TYR A 145 7.41 -13.55 9.31
C TYR A 145 7.42 -14.53 8.15
N GLN A 146 6.36 -15.35 8.04
CA GLN A 146 6.14 -16.23 6.89
C GLN A 146 5.07 -15.61 6.00
N ALA A 147 5.35 -15.53 4.69
CA ALA A 147 4.38 -15.06 3.73
C ALA A 147 3.28 -16.11 3.49
N GLU A 148 2.02 -15.65 3.54
CA GLU A 148 0.84 -16.42 3.13
C GLU A 148 0.21 -15.73 1.93
N ILE A 149 -0.18 -16.53 0.92
CA ILE A 149 -0.63 -16.02 -0.38
C ILE A 149 -2.03 -16.56 -0.66
N GLU A 150 -2.99 -15.65 -0.83
CA GLU A 150 -4.30 -15.96 -1.41
C GLU A 150 -4.28 -15.54 -2.90
N GLU A 151 -4.16 -16.51 -3.81
CA GLU A 151 -4.01 -16.23 -5.23
C GLU A 151 -5.29 -15.65 -5.87
N PRO A 152 -5.20 -14.54 -6.61
CA PRO A 152 -6.31 -14.06 -7.42
C PRO A 152 -6.69 -15.10 -8.50
N LYS A 153 -7.97 -15.17 -8.83
CA LYS A 153 -8.46 -16.08 -9.87
C LYS A 153 -7.69 -15.87 -11.18
N ARG A 154 -7.12 -16.95 -11.71
CA ARG A 154 -6.39 -17.02 -13.01
C ARG A 154 -5.00 -16.36 -13.00
N VAL A 155 -4.45 -16.01 -11.85
CA VAL A 155 -3.10 -15.45 -11.72
C VAL A 155 -2.35 -16.29 -10.69
N LYS A 156 -1.12 -16.69 -11.01
CA LYS A 156 -0.21 -17.34 -10.06
C LYS A 156 0.63 -16.28 -9.36
N VAL A 157 0.84 -16.42 -8.05
CA VAL A 157 1.65 -15.49 -7.27
C VAL A 157 2.72 -16.26 -6.51
N ASP A 158 3.97 -15.89 -6.74
CA ASP A 158 5.12 -16.43 -6.01
C ASP A 158 5.85 -15.27 -5.30
N VAL A 159 6.34 -15.50 -4.07
CA VAL A 159 7.10 -14.52 -3.29
C VAL A 159 8.46 -15.08 -2.91
N SER A 160 9.49 -14.24 -2.92
CA SER A 160 10.86 -14.63 -2.56
C SER A 160 11.62 -13.46 -1.92
N PRO A 161 12.22 -13.65 -0.73
CA PRO A 161 12.10 -14.84 0.13
C PRO A 161 10.67 -14.98 0.67
N ASP A 162 10.26 -16.21 0.97
CA ASP A 162 8.95 -16.53 1.57
C ASP A 162 8.95 -16.36 3.11
N ARG A 163 10.13 -16.14 3.69
CA ARG A 163 10.35 -15.85 5.09
C ARG A 163 11.29 -14.66 5.27
N LEU A 164 10.93 -13.76 6.17
CA LEU A 164 11.72 -12.62 6.62
C LEU A 164 12.21 -12.85 8.05
#